data_AF-A0A844WDU7-F1
#
_entry.id   AF-A0A844WDU7-F1
#
_cell.length_a   1.000
_cell.length_b   1.000
_cell.length_c   1.000
_cell.angle_alpha   90.00
_cell.angle_beta   90.00
_cell.angle_gamma   90.00
#
_symmetry.space_group_name_H-M   'P 1'
#
loop_
_entity.id
_entity.type
_entity.pdbx_description
1 polymer ?
#
loop_
_entity_poly.entity_id
_entity_poly.type
_entity_poly.pdbx_seq_one_letter_code
_entity_poly.pdbx_strand_id
1 'polypeptide(L)'
;MAQDGSISRRAFIAGAGALASGCTVNGMDYAQASICEPPGDGGPVRIDMHCHLMNIHDLSEGAFLARRFFDIEDDAAPTTEVIAIALARALGSLLSTGAWTIKREREVLRVEMTRAPDLTPAGTKRTARQSNRDFCFFAGRTQQGLLKAETIQPFYNAFFNAEAQNQATGIFSTRIRNAARMMTLFPQTDIFLPSMVDLYEGSKRFNYPLQIAFYSELALATRGRFLPLASFSPEREYDDRRKGRSPDNPEFPSQLYYLKYAIDQMGFVGVKLHPSSGFAPTDNLRWGCVNESGRRISESDAELYQRFTAYDAYLAELFAFCKERDVPVLTHNSTGISANLVCMRGGAPASHPLDRLPPATDAAGQPVPGTWTYPFRDPDRPGLHRRYRPGQEVAPGVADPRDESDWTNSPAAWAQAMEEADTANPALPGLKVILAHFANAFAVRPDAAGVPRLHPSRWLMDAARLMRRQRNLYTDLSEVNEFFAPENAGAYGQVFRDLLGAEPALRRNIMYGSDWHMPNTALAGASYPGKVESILPDRIRPAVMGGTAAEVFGLRSGHQTRARLARFFDDPPLIDGTRRRPSISLPTTDIGWWDRL
;
A
#
# COMPACT_ATOMS: atom_id res chain seq x y z
N MET A 1 -20.67 30.73 -18.99
CA MET A 1 -21.76 30.39 -19.93
C MET A 1 -22.02 28.90 -19.80
N ALA A 2 -23.17 28.52 -19.24
CA ALA A 2 -23.58 27.13 -19.09
C ALA A 2 -24.19 26.65 -20.41
N GLN A 3 -23.70 25.54 -20.96
CA GLN A 3 -24.37 24.79 -22.02
C GLN A 3 -24.46 23.33 -21.61
N ASP A 4 -25.69 22.83 -21.65
CA ASP A 4 -26.10 21.44 -21.40
C ASP A 4 -25.37 20.45 -22.32
N GLY A 5 -24.50 19.64 -21.72
CA GLY A 5 -23.91 18.46 -22.35
C GLY A 5 -24.74 17.22 -22.08
N SER A 6 -25.91 17.08 -22.69
CA SER A 6 -26.65 15.80 -22.65
C SER A 6 -25.94 14.77 -23.53
N ILE A 7 -25.37 13.73 -22.90
CA ILE A 7 -24.82 12.57 -23.59
C ILE A 7 -25.98 11.80 -24.21
N SER A 8 -25.99 11.66 -25.54
CA SER A 8 -27.08 10.98 -26.23
C SER A 8 -27.21 9.51 -25.78
N ARG A 9 -28.45 9.05 -25.57
CA ARG A 9 -28.81 7.65 -25.23
C ARG A 9 -28.18 6.59 -26.15
N ARG A 10 -27.74 6.96 -27.37
CA ARG A 10 -27.09 6.03 -28.30
C ARG A 10 -25.59 5.83 -28.04
N ALA A 11 -24.91 6.81 -27.44
CA ALA A 11 -23.52 6.63 -26.97
C ALA A 11 -23.46 5.74 -25.70
N PHE A 12 -24.51 5.78 -24.87
CA PHE A 12 -24.64 4.93 -23.68
C PHE A 12 -24.87 3.44 -24.03
N ILE A 13 -25.57 3.14 -25.13
CA ILE A 13 -25.91 1.76 -25.52
C ILE A 13 -24.78 1.07 -26.31
N ALA A 14 -23.92 1.82 -27.01
CA ALA A 14 -22.76 1.23 -27.71
C ALA A 14 -21.59 0.85 -26.76
N GLY A 15 -21.50 1.46 -25.57
CA GLY A 15 -20.54 1.07 -24.52
C GLY A 15 -21.01 -0.07 -23.62
N ALA A 16 -22.30 -0.42 -23.64
CA ALA A 16 -22.88 -1.45 -22.77
C ALA A 16 -22.67 -2.89 -23.28
N GLY A 17 -22.28 -3.08 -24.54
CA GLY A 17 -22.12 -4.40 -25.17
C GLY A 17 -20.89 -5.20 -24.72
N ALA A 18 -19.90 -4.56 -24.09
CA ALA A 18 -18.70 -5.22 -23.56
C ALA A 18 -18.64 -5.24 -22.01
N LEU A 19 -19.63 -4.64 -21.33
CA LEU A 19 -19.69 -4.54 -19.86
C LEU A 19 -20.59 -5.61 -19.22
N ALA A 20 -21.34 -6.37 -20.03
CA ALA A 20 -22.20 -7.46 -19.56
C ALA A 20 -21.48 -8.82 -19.42
N SER A 21 -20.26 -8.98 -19.94
CA SER A 21 -19.36 -10.06 -19.51
C SER A 21 -18.68 -9.64 -18.21
N GLY A 22 -19.48 -9.52 -17.15
CA GLY A 22 -18.95 -9.36 -15.80
C GLY A 22 -17.94 -10.48 -15.55
N CYS A 23 -16.69 -10.11 -15.30
CA CYS A 23 -15.69 -10.99 -14.72
C CYS A 23 -16.06 -11.28 -13.26
N THR A 24 -17.26 -11.83 -13.05
CA THR A 24 -17.62 -12.45 -11.80
C THR A 24 -16.83 -13.75 -11.77
N VAL A 25 -15.76 -13.78 -10.97
CA VAL A 25 -15.02 -15.02 -10.70
C VAL A 25 -15.96 -16.11 -10.12
N ASN A 26 -17.16 -15.72 -9.67
CA ASN A 26 -18.22 -16.63 -9.26
C ASN A 26 -18.73 -17.43 -10.47
N GLY A 27 -18.30 -18.68 -10.57
CA GLY A 27 -18.74 -19.57 -11.64
C GLY A 27 -17.92 -19.43 -12.92
N MET A 28 -16.71 -18.87 -12.84
CA MET A 28 -15.73 -18.95 -13.92
C MET A 28 -15.53 -20.43 -14.29
N ASP A 29 -15.83 -20.78 -15.53
CA ASP A 29 -15.52 -22.11 -16.01
C ASP A 29 -14.01 -22.28 -16.18
N TYR A 30 -13.57 -23.54 -16.31
CA TYR A 30 -12.15 -23.80 -16.40
C TYR A 30 -11.53 -23.21 -17.68
N ALA A 31 -12.27 -23.04 -18.78
CA ALA A 31 -11.76 -22.44 -20.01
C ALA A 31 -11.48 -20.94 -19.84
N GLN A 32 -12.39 -20.22 -19.19
CA GLN A 32 -12.26 -18.79 -18.89
C GLN A 32 -11.06 -18.50 -17.97
N ALA A 33 -10.71 -19.41 -17.06
CA ALA A 33 -9.58 -19.24 -16.16
C ALA A 33 -8.21 -19.17 -16.86
N SER A 34 -8.12 -19.54 -18.14
CA SER A 34 -6.90 -19.37 -18.94
C SER A 34 -6.43 -17.92 -19.06
N ILE A 35 -7.32 -16.94 -18.85
CA ILE A 35 -6.97 -15.51 -18.79
C ILE A 35 -5.95 -15.18 -17.69
N CYS A 36 -5.82 -16.02 -16.67
CA CYS A 36 -4.89 -15.82 -15.56
C CYS A 36 -3.46 -16.26 -15.87
N GLU A 37 -3.25 -17.01 -16.95
CA GLU A 37 -1.91 -17.32 -17.39
C GLU A 37 -1.12 -16.04 -17.67
N PRO A 38 0.20 -16.05 -17.42
CA PRO A 38 1.00 -14.88 -17.68
C PRO A 38 0.95 -14.55 -19.19
N PRO A 39 1.17 -13.28 -19.55
CA PRO A 39 1.39 -12.88 -20.93
C PRO A 39 2.45 -13.77 -21.60
N GLY A 40 2.24 -14.09 -22.88
CA GLY A 40 3.25 -14.82 -23.67
C GLY A 40 4.54 -14.02 -23.87
N ASP A 41 5.57 -14.69 -24.39
CA ASP A 41 6.97 -14.21 -24.39
C ASP A 41 7.26 -12.98 -25.28
N GLY A 42 6.29 -12.50 -26.06
CA GLY A 42 6.50 -11.49 -27.10
C GLY A 42 6.57 -10.03 -26.63
N GLY A 43 6.40 -9.74 -25.34
CA GLY A 43 6.26 -8.38 -24.82
C GLY A 43 7.18 -8.01 -23.65
N PRO A 44 7.42 -6.71 -23.41
CA PRO A 44 8.15 -6.25 -22.24
C PRO A 44 7.43 -6.69 -20.96
N VAL A 45 8.20 -7.02 -19.92
CA VAL A 45 7.66 -7.40 -18.62
C VAL A 45 6.90 -6.23 -18.02
N ARG A 46 5.66 -6.49 -17.58
CA ARG A 46 4.81 -5.52 -16.88
C ARG A 46 4.73 -5.86 -15.40
N ILE A 47 5.01 -4.89 -14.54
CA ILE A 47 5.01 -5.04 -13.09
C ILE A 47 4.11 -3.98 -12.50
N ASP A 48 3.03 -4.42 -11.86
CA ASP A 48 2.27 -3.58 -10.95
C ASP A 48 2.97 -3.59 -9.59
N MET A 49 3.82 -2.59 -9.38
CA MET A 49 4.73 -2.57 -8.23
C MET A 49 4.06 -2.14 -6.91
N HIS A 50 2.80 -1.70 -6.98
CA HIS A 50 2.08 -1.23 -5.82
C HIS A 50 0.60 -1.56 -5.98
N CYS A 51 0.18 -2.63 -5.31
CA CYS A 51 -1.22 -3.02 -5.18
C CYS A 51 -1.49 -3.51 -3.75
N HIS A 52 -2.74 -3.76 -3.41
CA HIS A 52 -3.13 -4.30 -2.11
C HIS A 52 -4.03 -5.53 -2.23
N LEU A 53 -3.78 -6.52 -1.37
CA LEU A 53 -4.65 -7.68 -1.16
C LEU A 53 -5.15 -7.67 0.28
N MET A 54 -6.16 -6.84 0.53
CA MET A 54 -6.76 -6.69 1.86
C MET A 54 -8.15 -7.30 1.91
N ASN A 55 -8.55 -7.72 3.09
CA ASN A 55 -9.94 -7.95 3.45
C ASN A 55 -10.31 -7.20 4.74
N ILE A 56 -11.58 -7.22 5.10
CA ILE A 56 -12.13 -6.49 6.25
C ILE A 56 -11.50 -6.93 7.58
N HIS A 57 -10.97 -8.16 7.67
CA HIS A 57 -10.26 -8.65 8.86
C HIS A 57 -8.85 -8.09 9.01
N ASP A 58 -8.25 -7.54 7.94
CA ASP A 58 -6.98 -6.79 8.00
C ASP A 58 -7.15 -5.40 8.60
N LEU A 59 -8.38 -4.90 8.58
CA LEU A 59 -8.72 -3.55 8.96
C LEU A 59 -9.24 -3.56 10.40
N SER A 60 -8.99 -2.47 11.13
CA SER A 60 -9.65 -2.21 12.40
C SER A 60 -11.13 -1.91 12.10
N GLU A 61 -11.95 -2.96 11.97
CA GLU A 61 -13.29 -2.94 11.35
C GLU A 61 -14.10 -1.71 11.74
N GLY A 62 -14.20 -1.38 13.04
CA GLY A 62 -14.94 -0.20 13.50
C GLY A 62 -14.31 1.14 13.10
N ALA A 63 -13.02 1.33 13.35
CA ALA A 63 -12.33 2.61 13.13
C ALA A 63 -12.08 2.89 11.64
N PHE A 64 -11.82 1.84 10.86
CA PHE A 64 -11.69 1.92 9.42
C PHE A 64 -13.04 2.23 8.77
N LEU A 65 -14.09 1.49 9.13
CA LEU A 65 -15.42 1.70 8.54
C LEU A 65 -15.99 3.08 8.94
N ALA A 66 -15.79 3.52 10.18
CA ALA A 66 -16.20 4.84 10.66
C ALA A 66 -15.59 5.97 9.81
N ARG A 67 -14.26 5.98 9.67
CA ARG A 67 -13.55 6.99 8.86
C ARG A 67 -13.90 6.90 7.38
N ARG A 68 -14.08 5.69 6.83
CA ARG A 68 -14.26 5.51 5.39
C ARG A 68 -15.69 5.69 4.90
N PHE A 69 -16.69 5.18 5.61
CA PHE A 69 -18.07 5.12 5.09
C PHE A 69 -18.95 6.22 5.62
N PHE A 70 -18.63 6.75 6.78
CA PHE A 70 -19.47 7.77 7.40
C PHE A 70 -18.87 9.17 7.30
N ASP A 71 -17.65 9.29 6.76
CA ASP A 71 -16.86 10.53 6.75
C ASP A 71 -16.94 11.23 8.12
N ILE A 72 -16.95 10.39 9.17
CA ILE A 72 -16.95 10.88 10.53
C ILE A 72 -15.51 11.23 10.78
N GLU A 73 -15.18 12.45 10.37
CA GLU A 73 -14.08 13.18 10.93
C GLU A 73 -14.22 13.17 12.46
N ASP A 74 -13.09 13.28 13.16
CA ASP A 74 -12.96 13.21 14.62
C ASP A 74 -13.76 14.31 15.39
N ASP A 75 -14.60 15.09 14.69
CA ASP A 75 -15.41 16.18 15.19
C ASP A 75 -16.90 15.85 15.38
N ALA A 76 -17.34 14.62 15.06
CA ALA A 76 -18.70 14.20 15.41
C ALA A 76 -18.93 14.24 16.93
N ALA A 77 -20.13 14.66 17.36
CA ALA A 77 -20.50 14.61 18.77
C ALA A 77 -20.29 13.16 19.32
N PRO A 78 -19.91 12.99 20.60
CA PRO A 78 -19.67 11.66 21.17
C PRO A 78 -20.83 10.68 20.97
N THR A 79 -22.06 11.19 20.89
CA THR A 79 -23.27 10.42 20.60
C THR A 79 -23.35 9.95 19.14
N THR A 80 -23.00 10.79 18.16
CA THR A 80 -22.93 10.38 16.75
C THR A 80 -21.78 9.43 16.50
N GLU A 81 -20.64 9.60 17.18
CA GLU A 81 -19.52 8.66 17.13
C GLU A 81 -19.94 7.27 17.64
N VAL A 82 -20.60 7.19 18.81
CA VAL A 82 -21.08 5.91 19.36
C VAL A 82 -22.09 5.23 18.44
N ILE A 83 -23.05 5.98 17.89
CA ILE A 83 -24.05 5.44 16.96
C ILE A 83 -23.36 4.94 15.68
N ALA A 84 -22.43 5.71 15.15
CA ALA A 84 -21.73 5.32 13.93
C ALA A 84 -20.77 4.15 14.14
N ILE A 85 -20.06 4.08 15.27
CA ILE A 85 -19.26 2.91 15.63
C ILE A 85 -20.16 1.68 15.79
N ALA A 86 -21.34 1.82 16.41
CA ALA A 86 -22.30 0.72 16.53
C ALA A 86 -22.82 0.27 15.15
N LEU A 87 -23.18 1.21 14.28
CA LEU A 87 -23.63 0.94 12.91
C LEU A 87 -22.49 0.34 12.06
N ALA A 88 -21.28 0.87 12.17
CA ALA A 88 -20.08 0.36 11.53
C ALA A 88 -19.76 -1.06 11.99
N ARG A 89 -19.90 -1.38 13.28
CA ARG A 89 -19.76 -2.74 13.81
C ARG A 89 -20.86 -3.67 13.30
N ALA A 90 -22.11 -3.21 13.25
CA ALA A 90 -23.22 -4.00 12.73
C ALA A 90 -23.05 -4.30 11.23
N LEU A 91 -22.68 -3.29 10.44
CA LEU A 91 -22.35 -3.42 9.02
C LEU A 91 -21.11 -4.29 8.82
N GLY A 92 -20.04 -4.06 9.59
CA GLY A 92 -18.83 -4.88 9.56
C GLY A 92 -19.12 -6.34 9.88
N SER A 93 -19.97 -6.63 10.87
CA SER A 93 -20.40 -7.99 11.20
C SER A 93 -21.23 -8.62 10.07
N LEU A 94 -22.17 -7.88 9.49
CA LEU A 94 -22.99 -8.34 8.37
C LEU A 94 -22.15 -8.62 7.12
N LEU A 95 -21.22 -7.71 6.79
CA LEU A 95 -20.39 -7.74 5.59
C LEU A 95 -19.18 -8.69 5.73
N SER A 96 -18.67 -8.90 6.95
CA SER A 96 -17.59 -9.85 7.22
C SER A 96 -18.02 -11.31 7.21
N THR A 97 -19.34 -11.62 7.18
CA THR A 97 -19.84 -13.00 7.03
C THR A 97 -19.26 -13.71 5.80
N GLY A 98 -18.93 -12.96 4.75
CA GLY A 98 -18.27 -13.47 3.55
C GLY A 98 -16.73 -13.53 3.65
N ALA A 99 -16.11 -12.66 4.44
CA ALA A 99 -14.66 -12.55 4.52
C ALA A 99 -14.08 -13.57 5.50
N TRP A 100 -13.02 -14.26 5.08
CA TRP A 100 -12.36 -15.26 5.91
C TRP A 100 -11.22 -14.64 6.72
N THR A 101 -10.96 -15.23 7.89
CA THR A 101 -9.73 -14.89 8.63
C THR A 101 -8.51 -15.38 7.85
N ILE A 102 -7.37 -14.72 8.04
CA ILE A 102 -6.11 -15.13 7.39
C ILE A 102 -5.75 -16.59 7.67
N LYS A 103 -6.06 -17.09 8.89
CA LYS A 103 -5.85 -18.50 9.25
C LYS A 103 -6.66 -19.44 8.35
N ARG A 104 -7.95 -19.15 8.15
CA ARG A 104 -8.84 -19.95 7.30
C ARG A 104 -8.43 -19.87 5.83
N GLU A 105 -8.09 -18.69 5.33
CA GLU A 105 -7.61 -18.54 3.95
C GLU A 105 -6.34 -19.34 3.70
N ARG A 106 -5.36 -19.23 4.61
CA ARG A 106 -4.11 -20.00 4.55
C ARG A 106 -4.36 -21.50 4.58
N GLU A 107 -5.22 -21.99 5.47
CA GLU A 107 -5.57 -23.41 5.55
C GLU A 107 -6.17 -23.92 4.23
N VAL A 108 -7.11 -23.17 3.66
CA VAL A 108 -7.73 -23.53 2.40
C VAL A 108 -6.72 -23.47 1.26
N LEU A 109 -5.87 -22.44 1.20
CA LEU A 109 -4.78 -22.33 0.22
C LEU A 109 -3.79 -23.50 0.33
N ARG A 110 -3.45 -23.95 1.54
CA ARG A 110 -2.56 -25.09 1.79
C ARG A 110 -3.15 -26.40 1.31
N VAL A 111 -4.39 -26.70 1.71
CA VAL A 111 -5.11 -27.88 1.21
C VAL A 111 -5.13 -27.84 -0.31
N GLU A 112 -5.24 -26.66 -0.89
CA GLU A 112 -5.27 -26.47 -2.32
C GLU A 112 -3.90 -26.71 -2.99
N MET A 113 -2.80 -26.27 -2.39
CA MET A 113 -1.45 -26.52 -2.90
C MET A 113 -0.98 -27.96 -2.72
N THR A 114 -1.52 -28.72 -1.75
CA THR A 114 -1.09 -30.11 -1.47
C THR A 114 -1.94 -31.20 -2.11
N ARG A 115 -3.03 -30.85 -2.80
CA ARG A 115 -3.87 -31.82 -3.49
C ARG A 115 -3.10 -32.51 -4.61
N ALA A 116 -3.16 -33.85 -4.62
CA ALA A 116 -2.55 -34.65 -5.67
C ALA A 116 -3.18 -34.35 -7.04
N PRO A 117 -2.40 -34.51 -8.13
CA PRO A 117 -2.92 -34.58 -9.48
C PRO A 117 -4.07 -35.58 -9.63
N ASP A 118 -5.25 -35.13 -10.09
CA ASP A 118 -6.29 -36.05 -10.58
C ASP A 118 -5.97 -36.39 -12.05
N LEU A 119 -5.24 -37.49 -12.25
CA LEU A 119 -4.78 -37.98 -13.54
C LEU A 119 -5.80 -38.90 -14.24
N THR A 120 -7.03 -39.00 -13.74
CA THR A 120 -8.01 -39.94 -14.29
C THR A 120 -8.51 -39.50 -15.69
N PRO A 121 -8.88 -40.42 -16.59
CA PRO A 121 -9.51 -40.07 -17.88
C PRO A 121 -10.87 -39.37 -17.74
N ALA A 122 -11.58 -39.61 -16.63
CA ALA A 122 -12.76 -38.83 -16.21
C ALA A 122 -12.37 -37.45 -15.62
N GLY A 123 -11.08 -37.29 -15.27
CA GLY A 123 -10.40 -36.09 -14.77
C GLY A 123 -10.15 -35.01 -15.83
N THR A 124 -10.85 -35.06 -16.97
CA THR A 124 -11.02 -33.90 -17.87
C THR A 124 -11.66 -32.68 -17.19
N LYS A 125 -11.96 -32.74 -15.88
CA LYS A 125 -12.54 -31.66 -15.09
C LYS A 125 -11.78 -31.25 -13.83
N ARG A 126 -10.63 -31.86 -13.46
CA ARG A 126 -9.84 -31.41 -12.29
C ARG A 126 -8.35 -31.63 -12.52
N THR A 127 -7.65 -30.56 -12.83
CA THR A 127 -6.19 -30.53 -12.91
C THR A 127 -5.54 -30.57 -11.53
N ALA A 128 -4.43 -31.31 -11.46
CA ALA A 128 -3.34 -31.02 -10.55
C ALA A 128 -2.93 -29.56 -10.71
N ARG A 129 -2.75 -28.82 -9.61
CA ARG A 129 -2.48 -27.39 -9.69
C ARG A 129 -1.04 -27.10 -10.07
N GLN A 130 -0.81 -26.98 -11.37
CA GLN A 130 0.48 -26.68 -11.98
C GLN A 130 0.47 -25.33 -12.70
N SER A 131 -0.64 -24.58 -12.68
CA SER A 131 -0.80 -23.40 -13.52
C SER A 131 -1.56 -22.26 -12.83
N ASN A 132 -1.44 -21.04 -13.37
CA ASN A 132 -2.17 -19.87 -12.88
C ASN A 132 -3.67 -19.97 -13.14
N ARG A 133 -4.05 -20.66 -14.21
CA ARG A 133 -5.42 -21.06 -14.52
C ARG A 133 -6.05 -21.88 -13.40
N ASP A 134 -5.32 -22.83 -12.84
CA ASP A 134 -5.81 -23.66 -11.73
C ASP A 134 -6.09 -22.84 -10.47
N PHE A 135 -5.20 -21.90 -10.17
CA PHE A 135 -5.36 -20.97 -9.07
C PHE A 135 -6.64 -20.13 -9.24
N CYS A 136 -6.84 -19.52 -10.41
CA CYS A 136 -8.03 -18.71 -10.67
C CYS A 136 -9.34 -19.51 -10.63
N PHE A 137 -9.34 -20.71 -11.22
CA PHE A 137 -10.50 -21.60 -11.16
C PHE A 137 -10.84 -22.02 -9.73
N PHE A 138 -9.83 -22.29 -8.90
CA PHE A 138 -10.02 -22.50 -7.48
C PHE A 138 -10.59 -21.27 -6.78
N ALA A 139 -9.91 -20.13 -6.94
CA ALA A 139 -10.23 -18.87 -6.27
C ALA A 139 -11.67 -18.41 -6.55
N GLY A 140 -12.16 -18.66 -7.77
CA GLY A 140 -13.54 -18.41 -8.17
C GLY A 140 -14.59 -19.24 -7.45
N ARG A 141 -14.21 -20.42 -6.96
CA ARG A 141 -15.09 -21.33 -6.21
C ARG A 141 -15.00 -21.15 -4.69
N THR A 142 -13.92 -20.55 -4.19
CA THR A 142 -13.63 -20.46 -2.75
C THR A 142 -14.59 -19.53 -2.01
N GLN A 143 -15.28 -18.63 -2.71
CA GLN A 143 -16.32 -17.79 -2.12
C GLN A 143 -17.44 -17.53 -3.14
N GLN A 144 -18.48 -18.37 -3.12
CA GLN A 144 -19.77 -17.99 -3.70
C GLN A 144 -20.29 -16.84 -2.82
N GLY A 145 -20.50 -15.66 -3.41
CA GLY A 145 -20.99 -14.50 -2.65
C GLY A 145 -22.23 -14.89 -1.86
N LEU A 146 -22.12 -14.94 -0.53
CA LEU A 146 -23.19 -15.36 0.39
C LEU A 146 -24.43 -14.47 0.30
N LEU A 147 -24.29 -13.30 -0.32
CA LEU A 147 -25.37 -12.44 -0.74
C LEU A 147 -25.31 -12.43 -2.27
N LYS A 148 -26.31 -13.03 -2.94
CA LYS A 148 -26.51 -12.79 -4.37
C LYS A 148 -26.46 -11.29 -4.57
N ALA A 149 -25.72 -10.83 -5.59
CA ALA A 149 -25.57 -9.40 -5.89
C ALA A 149 -26.93 -8.69 -5.77
N GLU A 150 -27.98 -9.33 -6.30
CA GLU A 150 -29.41 -8.98 -6.20
C GLU A 150 -29.92 -8.52 -4.82
N THR A 151 -29.50 -9.13 -3.70
CA THR A 151 -30.06 -8.84 -2.36
C THR A 151 -29.48 -7.56 -1.75
N ILE A 152 -28.21 -7.29 -2.02
CA ILE A 152 -27.50 -6.09 -1.54
C ILE A 152 -27.39 -5.03 -2.64
N GLN A 153 -27.73 -5.37 -3.88
CA GLN A 153 -27.70 -4.48 -5.04
C GLN A 153 -28.38 -3.14 -4.78
N PRO A 154 -29.59 -3.08 -4.18
CA PRO A 154 -30.26 -1.80 -3.95
C PRO A 154 -29.50 -0.90 -2.98
N PHE A 155 -28.89 -1.49 -1.94
CA PHE A 155 -28.04 -0.78 -1.00
C PHE A 155 -26.76 -0.31 -1.68
N TYR A 156 -26.05 -1.18 -2.39
CA TYR A 156 -24.83 -0.79 -3.11
C TYR A 156 -25.09 0.25 -4.20
N ASN A 157 -26.19 0.16 -4.95
CA ASN A 157 -26.55 1.16 -5.97
C ASN A 157 -26.90 2.52 -5.37
N ALA A 158 -27.40 2.56 -4.13
CA ALA A 158 -27.71 3.81 -3.44
C ALA A 158 -26.44 4.53 -2.94
N PHE A 159 -25.35 3.80 -2.69
CA PHE A 159 -24.10 4.34 -2.14
C PHE A 159 -22.92 4.35 -3.13
N PHE A 160 -22.95 3.55 -4.19
CA PHE A 160 -21.85 3.34 -5.14
C PHE A 160 -22.36 3.34 -6.59
N ASN A 161 -21.63 4.03 -7.48
CA ASN A 161 -21.86 3.95 -8.93
C ASN A 161 -21.70 2.50 -9.43
N ALA A 162 -22.47 2.12 -10.44
CA ALA A 162 -22.57 0.72 -10.88
C ALA A 162 -21.23 0.09 -11.31
N GLU A 163 -20.29 0.89 -11.78
CA GLU A 163 -18.94 0.45 -12.17
C GLU A 163 -18.05 0.12 -10.95
N ALA A 164 -18.30 0.75 -9.79
CA ALA A 164 -17.59 0.50 -8.53
C ALA A 164 -18.05 -0.79 -7.80
N GLN A 165 -19.15 -1.41 -8.25
CA GLN A 165 -19.76 -2.61 -7.64
C GLN A 165 -18.80 -3.80 -7.54
N ASN A 166 -17.88 -3.95 -8.50
CA ASN A 166 -16.99 -5.12 -8.55
C ASN A 166 -15.80 -5.03 -7.58
N GLN A 167 -15.44 -3.82 -7.12
CA GLN A 167 -14.29 -3.59 -6.24
C GLN A 167 -14.69 -3.29 -4.79
N ALA A 168 -15.80 -2.58 -4.51
CA ALA A 168 -16.25 -2.43 -3.11
C ALA A 168 -16.46 -3.79 -2.40
N THR A 169 -16.76 -4.85 -3.16
CA THR A 169 -16.91 -6.21 -2.65
C THR A 169 -15.61 -6.91 -2.25
N GLY A 170 -14.43 -6.49 -2.72
CA GLY A 170 -13.23 -7.28 -2.45
C GLY A 170 -12.65 -7.09 -1.04
N ILE A 171 -12.87 -5.94 -0.37
CA ILE A 171 -12.58 -5.84 1.08
C ILE A 171 -13.47 -6.83 1.85
N PHE A 172 -14.67 -7.09 1.36
CA PHE A 172 -15.59 -8.10 1.92
C PHE A 172 -15.38 -9.50 1.32
N SER A 173 -14.28 -9.72 0.59
CA SER A 173 -13.93 -10.99 -0.03
C SER A 173 -12.63 -11.56 0.56
N THR A 174 -12.31 -12.81 0.20
CA THR A 174 -11.01 -13.40 0.53
C THR A 174 -9.89 -12.77 -0.30
N ARG A 175 -8.69 -12.70 0.28
CA ARG A 175 -7.47 -12.26 -0.43
C ARG A 175 -7.16 -13.17 -1.61
N ILE A 176 -7.44 -14.48 -1.48
CA ILE A 176 -7.33 -15.46 -2.57
C ILE A 176 -8.19 -15.05 -3.77
N ARG A 177 -9.46 -14.70 -3.55
CA ARG A 177 -10.37 -14.25 -4.62
C ARG A 177 -9.93 -12.91 -5.20
N ASN A 178 -9.44 -12.00 -4.37
CA ASN A 178 -8.92 -10.71 -4.82
C ASN A 178 -7.67 -10.88 -5.71
N ALA A 179 -6.74 -11.78 -5.37
CA ALA A 179 -5.58 -12.09 -6.20
C ALA A 179 -6.00 -12.63 -7.58
N ALA A 180 -6.95 -13.59 -7.62
CA ALA A 180 -7.47 -14.08 -8.89
C ALA A 180 -8.17 -12.97 -9.69
N ARG A 181 -8.95 -12.10 -9.02
CA ARG A 181 -9.56 -10.94 -9.67
C ARG A 181 -8.52 -10.05 -10.33
N MET A 182 -7.41 -9.73 -9.65
CA MET A 182 -6.33 -8.96 -10.24
C MET A 182 -5.77 -9.62 -11.49
N MET A 183 -5.50 -10.92 -11.46
CA MET A 183 -5.00 -11.66 -12.62
C MET A 183 -6.00 -11.63 -13.79
N THR A 184 -7.30 -11.71 -13.51
CA THR A 184 -8.35 -11.65 -14.54
C THR A 184 -8.59 -10.24 -15.09
N LEU A 185 -8.46 -9.21 -14.26
CA LEU A 185 -8.68 -7.81 -14.64
C LEU A 185 -7.45 -7.22 -15.35
N PHE A 186 -6.27 -7.70 -15.00
CA PHE A 186 -4.99 -7.24 -15.54
C PHE A 186 -4.16 -8.44 -16.06
N PRO A 187 -4.69 -9.19 -17.05
CA PRO A 187 -4.01 -10.37 -17.59
C PRO A 187 -2.67 -10.03 -18.23
N GLN A 188 -2.50 -8.78 -18.68
CA GLN A 188 -1.28 -8.27 -19.29
C GLN A 188 -0.15 -7.95 -18.31
N THR A 189 -0.44 -7.82 -17.01
CA THR A 189 0.58 -7.68 -15.98
C THR A 189 1.31 -9.01 -15.86
N ASP A 190 2.60 -9.04 -15.53
CA ASP A 190 3.35 -10.28 -15.26
C ASP A 190 3.46 -10.52 -13.76
N ILE A 191 3.81 -9.46 -13.03
CA ILE A 191 4.08 -9.49 -11.59
C ILE A 191 3.26 -8.42 -10.88
N PHE A 192 2.62 -8.80 -9.77
CA PHE A 192 1.99 -7.92 -8.81
C PHE A 192 2.82 -7.89 -7.53
N LEU A 193 3.07 -6.71 -6.98
CA LEU A 193 3.78 -6.54 -5.72
C LEU A 193 2.82 -6.09 -4.62
N PRO A 194 2.07 -7.02 -3.99
CA PRO A 194 1.11 -6.64 -2.97
C PRO A 194 1.84 -6.09 -1.75
N SER A 195 1.51 -4.85 -1.44
CA SER A 195 1.96 -4.14 -0.26
C SER A 195 1.14 -4.60 0.94
N MET A 196 1.76 -5.35 1.85
CA MET A 196 1.10 -5.73 3.10
C MET A 196 0.80 -4.45 3.89
N VAL A 197 -0.41 -4.35 4.45
CA VAL A 197 -0.84 -3.19 5.25
C VAL A 197 -0.85 -3.59 6.71
N ASP A 198 -0.05 -2.88 7.52
CA ASP A 198 -0.07 -2.97 8.97
C ASP A 198 -0.03 -1.55 9.54
N LEU A 199 -1.21 -0.98 9.73
CA LEU A 199 -1.35 0.35 10.31
C LEU A 199 -1.11 0.35 11.82
N TYR A 200 -1.10 -0.85 12.44
CA TYR A 200 -1.03 -1.02 13.89
C TYR A 200 -2.14 -0.29 14.68
N GLU A 201 -3.30 -0.10 14.06
CA GLU A 201 -4.40 0.68 14.65
C GLU A 201 -5.43 -0.17 15.40
N GLY A 202 -5.91 0.37 16.52
CA GLY A 202 -7.04 -0.19 17.28
C GLY A 202 -6.70 -1.40 18.15
N SER A 203 -7.72 -2.09 18.62
CA SER A 203 -7.56 -3.19 19.60
C SER A 203 -7.21 -4.54 18.96
N LYS A 204 -7.53 -4.75 17.68
CA LYS A 204 -7.30 -6.01 16.97
C LYS A 204 -5.92 -5.97 16.32
N ARG A 205 -4.92 -6.53 16.98
CA ARG A 205 -3.55 -6.60 16.44
C ARG A 205 -3.48 -7.63 15.31
N PHE A 206 -2.96 -7.19 14.15
CA PHE A 206 -2.63 -8.03 13.01
C PHE A 206 -1.73 -9.21 13.43
N ASN A 207 -2.08 -10.44 13.02
CA ASN A 207 -1.23 -11.61 13.22
C ASN A 207 -0.15 -11.64 12.13
N TYR A 208 0.91 -10.89 12.40
CA TYR A 208 1.99 -10.60 11.45
C TYR A 208 2.66 -11.88 10.88
N PRO A 209 2.99 -12.92 11.66
CA PRO A 209 3.57 -14.16 11.11
C PRO A 209 2.62 -14.92 10.18
N LEU A 210 1.33 -14.98 10.50
CA LEU A 210 0.35 -15.65 9.63
C LEU A 210 0.19 -14.94 8.28
N GLN A 211 0.36 -13.63 8.26
CA GLN A 211 0.24 -12.81 7.05
C GLN A 211 1.46 -13.01 6.16
N ILE A 212 2.67 -13.00 6.72
CA ILE A 212 3.89 -13.40 6.00
C ILE A 212 3.71 -14.79 5.38
N ALA A 213 3.22 -15.74 6.17
CA ALA A 213 3.01 -17.09 5.69
C ALA A 213 1.98 -17.18 4.57
N PHE A 214 0.87 -16.44 4.66
CA PHE A 214 -0.15 -16.40 3.61
C PHE A 214 0.40 -15.84 2.30
N TYR A 215 1.07 -14.69 2.34
CA TYR A 215 1.61 -14.05 1.14
C TYR A 215 2.72 -14.87 0.48
N SER A 216 3.56 -15.53 1.28
CA SER A 216 4.53 -16.50 0.79
C SER A 216 3.86 -17.70 0.08
N GLU A 217 2.79 -18.23 0.67
CA GLU A 217 2.00 -19.31 0.06
C GLU A 217 1.26 -18.86 -1.21
N LEU A 218 0.81 -17.61 -1.24
CA LEU A 218 0.20 -17.02 -2.42
C LEU A 218 1.21 -16.88 -3.56
N ALA A 219 2.45 -16.49 -3.27
CA ALA A 219 3.52 -16.41 -4.26
C ALA A 219 3.78 -17.79 -4.91
N LEU A 220 3.77 -18.87 -4.12
CA LEU A 220 3.90 -20.24 -4.63
C LEU A 220 2.67 -20.65 -5.45
N ALA A 221 1.46 -20.43 -4.91
CA ALA A 221 0.20 -20.82 -5.53
C ALA A 221 -0.06 -20.09 -6.87
N THR A 222 0.54 -18.92 -7.05
CA THR A 222 0.44 -18.08 -8.25
C THR A 222 1.73 -18.12 -9.08
N ARG A 223 2.62 -19.08 -8.83
CA ARG A 223 3.85 -19.32 -9.59
C ARG A 223 4.68 -18.05 -9.79
N GLY A 224 4.83 -17.28 -8.72
CA GLY A 224 5.59 -16.04 -8.68
C GLY A 224 4.89 -14.82 -9.32
N ARG A 225 3.61 -14.90 -9.68
CA ARG A 225 2.85 -13.73 -10.16
C ARG A 225 2.57 -12.70 -9.06
N PHE A 226 2.62 -13.12 -7.79
CA PHE A 226 2.57 -12.21 -6.64
C PHE A 226 3.87 -12.30 -5.84
N LEU A 227 4.59 -11.19 -5.72
CA LEU A 227 5.82 -11.08 -4.91
C LEU A 227 5.62 -10.01 -3.84
N PRO A 228 5.38 -10.38 -2.57
CA PRO A 228 4.89 -9.45 -1.57
C PRO A 228 5.94 -8.49 -1.01
N LEU A 229 5.47 -7.36 -0.47
CA LEU A 229 6.25 -6.43 0.35
C LEU A 229 5.85 -6.56 1.82
N ALA A 230 6.83 -6.62 2.72
CA ALA A 230 6.61 -6.81 4.15
C ALA A 230 6.35 -5.46 4.81
N SER A 231 5.24 -5.31 5.55
CA SER A 231 4.97 -4.09 6.29
C SER A 231 5.87 -3.96 7.51
N PHE A 232 6.20 -2.73 7.89
CA PHE A 232 6.85 -2.44 9.17
C PHE A 232 6.18 -1.25 9.86
N SER A 233 6.06 -1.33 11.19
CA SER A 233 5.56 -0.24 12.03
C SER A 233 6.51 -0.10 13.22
N PRO A 234 7.22 1.04 13.36
CA PRO A 234 8.11 1.24 14.50
C PRO A 234 7.34 1.21 15.84
N GLU A 235 6.04 1.51 15.83
CA GLU A 235 5.17 1.37 16.99
C GLU A 235 4.98 -0.08 17.43
N ARG A 236 4.72 -0.99 16.48
CA ARG A 236 4.66 -2.42 16.78
C ARG A 236 5.99 -2.94 17.30
N GLU A 237 7.09 -2.55 16.66
CA GLU A 237 8.43 -2.96 17.08
C GLU A 237 8.74 -2.47 18.50
N TYR A 238 8.39 -1.22 18.83
CA TYR A 238 8.51 -0.67 20.19
C TYR A 238 7.75 -1.51 21.22
N ASP A 239 6.50 -1.83 20.92
CA ASP A 239 5.65 -2.67 21.77
C ASP A 239 6.20 -4.09 21.94
N ASP A 240 6.76 -4.68 20.88
CA ASP A 240 7.36 -6.01 20.90
C ASP A 240 8.63 -6.01 21.76
N ARG A 241 9.52 -5.03 21.59
CA ARG A 241 10.75 -4.92 22.41
C ARG A 241 10.46 -4.66 23.88
N ARG A 242 9.44 -3.86 24.20
CA ARG A 242 8.97 -3.69 25.60
C ARG A 242 8.46 -4.98 26.24
N LYS A 243 8.07 -5.97 25.43
CA LYS A 243 7.66 -7.31 25.88
C LYS A 243 8.81 -8.32 25.88
N GLY A 244 10.05 -7.85 25.72
CA GLY A 244 11.25 -8.70 25.68
C GLY A 244 11.44 -9.44 24.36
N ARG A 245 10.71 -9.08 23.30
CA ARG A 245 10.95 -9.62 21.96
C ARG A 245 12.14 -8.91 21.31
N SER A 246 12.80 -9.58 20.37
CA SER A 246 14.03 -9.09 19.75
C SER A 246 14.04 -9.32 18.24
N PRO A 247 14.68 -8.42 17.47
CA PRO A 247 14.89 -8.58 16.03
C PRO A 247 15.82 -9.75 15.68
N ASP A 248 16.60 -10.24 16.64
CA ASP A 248 17.66 -11.23 16.42
C ASP A 248 17.49 -12.50 17.26
N ASN A 249 16.41 -12.60 18.07
CA ASN A 249 16.12 -13.79 18.88
C ASN A 249 14.92 -14.57 18.30
N PRO A 250 15.13 -15.76 17.71
CA PRO A 250 14.05 -16.58 17.16
C PRO A 250 13.08 -17.15 18.21
N GLU A 251 13.48 -17.24 19.49
CA GLU A 251 12.61 -17.72 20.57
C GLU A 251 11.58 -16.67 20.99
N PHE A 252 11.95 -15.39 20.87
CA PHE A 252 11.11 -14.23 21.19
C PHE A 252 11.12 -13.22 20.05
N PRO A 253 10.57 -13.57 18.88
CA PRO A 253 10.72 -12.77 17.67
C PRO A 253 9.89 -11.48 17.74
N SER A 254 10.52 -10.34 17.43
CA SER A 254 9.84 -9.06 17.21
C SER A 254 9.28 -8.94 15.78
N GLN A 255 8.61 -7.83 15.46
CA GLN A 255 8.20 -7.56 14.08
C GLN A 255 9.39 -7.54 13.14
N LEU A 256 10.48 -6.86 13.52
CA LEU A 256 11.67 -6.75 12.69
C LEU A 256 12.32 -8.12 12.43
N TYR A 257 12.30 -9.05 13.40
CA TYR A 257 12.72 -10.43 13.16
C TYR A 257 11.93 -11.07 12.02
N TYR A 258 10.60 -11.01 12.10
CA TYR A 258 9.73 -11.62 11.08
C TYR A 258 9.87 -10.93 9.72
N LEU A 259 10.12 -9.63 9.69
CA LEU A 259 10.43 -8.91 8.46
C LEU A 259 11.74 -9.40 7.84
N LYS A 260 12.82 -9.49 8.63
CA LYS A 260 14.12 -10.03 8.18
C LYS A 260 13.93 -11.44 7.60
N TYR A 261 13.21 -12.30 8.33
CA TYR A 261 12.89 -13.66 7.89
C TYR A 261 12.04 -13.68 6.60
N ALA A 262 11.08 -12.76 6.46
CA ALA A 262 10.24 -12.67 5.28
C ALA A 262 11.05 -12.39 4.00
N ILE A 263 11.97 -11.42 4.08
CA ILE A 263 12.86 -11.02 2.98
C ILE A 263 13.92 -12.08 2.67
N ASP A 264 14.50 -12.69 3.69
CA ASP A 264 15.60 -13.64 3.52
C ASP A 264 15.11 -15.02 3.05
N GLN A 265 13.91 -15.43 3.47
CA GLN A 265 13.47 -16.83 3.36
C GLN A 265 12.08 -17.03 2.75
N MET A 266 11.17 -16.04 2.80
CA MET A 266 9.74 -16.26 2.49
C MET A 266 9.29 -15.64 1.16
N GLY A 267 10.23 -15.23 0.31
CA GLY A 267 9.93 -14.73 -1.04
C GLY A 267 9.46 -13.28 -1.11
N PHE A 268 9.68 -12.48 -0.06
CA PHE A 268 9.38 -11.06 -0.07
C PHE A 268 10.49 -10.26 -0.77
N VAL A 269 10.11 -9.21 -1.49
CA VAL A 269 11.03 -8.46 -2.37
C VAL A 269 11.29 -7.02 -1.92
N GLY A 270 10.61 -6.55 -0.88
CA GLY A 270 10.81 -5.22 -0.32
C GLY A 270 9.98 -4.95 0.92
N VAL A 271 10.06 -3.72 1.42
CA VAL A 271 9.42 -3.28 2.66
C VAL A 271 8.36 -2.23 2.36
N LYS A 272 7.23 -2.28 3.07
CA LYS A 272 6.17 -1.26 3.03
C LYS A 272 6.12 -0.51 4.37
N LEU A 273 6.11 0.81 4.30
CA LEU A 273 5.92 1.70 5.44
C LEU A 273 4.66 2.56 5.25
N HIS A 274 4.00 2.86 6.37
CA HIS A 274 2.84 3.74 6.44
C HIS A 274 3.12 4.87 7.43
N PRO A 275 3.86 5.93 7.05
CA PRO A 275 4.05 7.13 7.88
C PRO A 275 2.73 7.78 8.32
N SER A 276 1.66 7.49 7.57
CA SER A 276 0.27 7.81 7.90
C SER A 276 -0.19 7.27 9.25
N SER A 277 0.53 6.29 9.79
CA SER A 277 0.38 5.71 11.11
C SER A 277 1.26 6.41 12.17
N GLY A 278 1.56 7.69 12.01
CA GLY A 278 2.09 8.51 13.10
C GLY A 278 3.61 8.50 13.30
N PHE A 279 4.39 8.16 12.28
CA PHE A 279 5.85 8.26 12.39
C PHE A 279 6.44 8.94 11.16
N ALA A 280 7.59 9.58 11.33
CA ALA A 280 8.41 10.12 10.25
C ALA A 280 9.55 9.15 9.91
N PRO A 281 10.14 9.22 8.70
CA PRO A 281 11.30 8.39 8.35
C PRO A 281 12.56 8.71 9.17
N THR A 282 12.62 9.92 9.75
CA THR A 282 13.64 10.40 10.69
C THR A 282 13.04 11.52 11.54
N ASP A 283 13.70 11.89 12.64
CA ASP A 283 13.31 12.95 13.57
C ASP A 283 11.87 12.79 14.13
N ASN A 284 11.58 11.61 14.67
CA ASN A 284 10.28 11.31 15.27
C ASN A 284 10.00 12.11 16.55
N LEU A 285 11.01 12.67 17.21
CA LEU A 285 10.79 13.58 18.35
C LEU A 285 10.10 14.88 17.92
N ARG A 286 10.35 15.33 16.69
CA ARG A 286 9.72 16.51 16.11
C ARG A 286 8.44 16.18 15.36
N TRP A 287 8.45 15.10 14.60
CA TRP A 287 7.39 14.79 13.62
C TRP A 287 6.55 13.57 13.95
N GLY A 288 7.00 12.74 14.89
CA GLY A 288 6.27 11.56 15.35
C GLY A 288 4.99 11.94 16.08
N CYS A 289 4.00 11.08 15.95
CA CYS A 289 2.64 11.33 16.40
C CYS A 289 1.97 10.02 16.81
N VAL A 290 1.23 10.02 17.91
CA VAL A 290 0.55 8.80 18.40
C VAL A 290 -0.55 8.40 17.42
N ASN A 291 -0.55 7.16 16.98
CA ASN A 291 -1.50 6.64 16.00
C ASN A 291 -2.83 6.19 16.61
N GLU A 292 -3.41 7.01 17.47
CA GLU A 292 -4.69 6.75 18.09
C GLU A 292 -5.63 7.95 17.86
N SER A 293 -6.37 7.93 16.75
CA SER A 293 -7.43 8.92 16.51
C SER A 293 -8.45 8.86 17.66
N GLY A 294 -8.49 9.91 18.49
CA GLY A 294 -9.52 10.08 19.52
C GLY A 294 -9.26 9.47 20.90
N ARG A 295 -8.11 8.83 21.16
CA ARG A 295 -7.79 8.37 22.53
C ARG A 295 -7.16 9.47 23.36
N ARG A 296 -7.37 9.37 24.68
CA ARG A 296 -6.58 10.13 25.63
C ARG A 296 -5.14 9.66 25.50
N ILE A 297 -4.21 10.60 25.31
CA ILE A 297 -2.79 10.31 25.44
C ILE A 297 -2.58 9.95 26.91
N SER A 298 -2.40 8.67 27.18
CA SER A 298 -2.21 8.14 28.53
C SER A 298 -0.76 8.23 28.97
N GLU A 299 0.13 8.27 27.98
CA GLU A 299 1.58 8.28 28.13
C GLU A 299 2.07 9.64 28.63
N SER A 300 3.03 9.60 29.53
CA SER A 300 3.80 10.77 29.92
C SER A 300 4.69 11.29 28.78
N ASP A 301 5.13 12.55 28.86
CA ASP A 301 6.09 13.08 27.89
C ASP A 301 7.40 12.29 27.88
N ALA A 302 7.84 11.75 29.02
CA ALA A 302 9.02 10.89 29.10
C ALA A 302 8.82 9.58 28.32
N GLU A 303 7.64 8.95 28.44
CA GLU A 303 7.32 7.73 27.68
C GLU A 303 7.23 8.00 26.18
N LEU A 304 6.64 9.13 25.78
CA LEU A 304 6.57 9.54 24.37
C LEU A 304 7.95 9.86 23.81
N TYR A 305 8.80 10.55 24.58
CA TYR A 305 10.18 10.82 24.20
C TYR A 305 10.95 9.52 23.95
N GLN A 306 10.89 8.56 24.88
CA GLN A 306 11.52 7.25 24.74
C GLN A 306 10.98 6.49 23.52
N ARG A 307 9.66 6.55 23.30
CA ARG A 307 9.01 5.92 22.15
C ARG A 307 9.50 6.49 20.82
N PHE A 308 9.45 7.80 20.65
CA PHE A 308 9.85 8.42 19.39
C PHE A 308 11.35 8.34 19.13
N THR A 309 12.18 8.45 20.17
CA THR A 309 13.63 8.16 20.05
C THR A 309 13.87 6.73 19.58
N ALA A 310 13.10 5.77 20.11
CA ALA A 310 13.19 4.38 19.69
C ALA A 310 12.72 4.17 18.24
N TYR A 311 11.74 4.94 17.74
CA TYR A 311 11.30 4.85 16.35
C TYR A 311 12.44 5.18 15.38
N ASP A 312 13.18 6.27 15.63
CA ASP A 312 14.33 6.65 14.80
C ASP A 312 15.39 5.54 14.80
N ALA A 313 15.69 4.96 15.96
CA ALA A 313 16.63 3.85 16.06
C ALA A 313 16.17 2.59 15.31
N TYR A 314 14.88 2.23 15.38
CA TYR A 314 14.34 1.05 14.69
C TYR A 314 14.25 1.25 13.19
N LEU A 315 13.94 2.47 12.72
CA LEU A 315 13.97 2.80 11.29
C LEU A 315 15.40 2.79 10.74
N ALA A 316 16.38 3.29 11.50
CA ALA A 316 17.79 3.18 11.13
C ALA A 316 18.24 1.71 11.01
N GLU A 317 17.84 0.84 11.94
CA GLU A 317 18.11 -0.61 11.87
C GLU A 317 17.46 -1.24 10.62
N LEU A 318 16.20 -0.89 10.34
CA LEU A 318 15.48 -1.34 9.15
C LEU A 318 16.18 -0.88 7.87
N PHE A 319 16.62 0.37 7.77
CA PHE A 319 17.28 0.91 6.58
C PHE A 319 18.63 0.25 6.35
N ALA A 320 19.41 0.02 7.41
CA ALA A 320 20.66 -0.74 7.32
C ALA A 320 20.40 -2.15 6.76
N PHE A 321 19.38 -2.85 7.27
CA PHE A 321 18.99 -4.15 6.74
C PHE A 321 18.54 -4.11 5.28
N CYS A 322 17.73 -3.12 4.89
CA CYS A 322 17.27 -2.95 3.51
C CYS A 322 18.44 -2.75 2.55
N LYS A 323 19.44 -1.96 2.94
CA LYS A 323 20.68 -1.76 2.18
C LYS A 323 21.50 -3.04 2.08
N GLU A 324 21.65 -3.78 3.18
CA GLU A 324 22.38 -5.04 3.23
C GLU A 324 21.79 -6.09 2.27
N ARG A 325 20.45 -6.12 2.14
CA ARG A 325 19.73 -7.05 1.26
C ARG A 325 19.39 -6.49 -0.12
N ASP A 326 19.79 -5.24 -0.37
CA ASP A 326 19.52 -4.48 -1.59
C ASP A 326 18.02 -4.42 -1.98
N VAL A 327 17.14 -4.30 -0.98
CA VAL A 327 15.68 -4.23 -1.16
C VAL A 327 15.14 -2.81 -0.97
N PRO A 328 14.10 -2.40 -1.72
CA PRO A 328 13.53 -1.06 -1.60
C PRO A 328 12.53 -0.95 -0.45
N VAL A 329 12.37 0.29 0.01
CA VAL A 329 11.32 0.74 0.93
C VAL A 329 10.25 1.49 0.12
N LEU A 330 9.03 0.95 0.08
CA LEU A 330 7.85 1.64 -0.43
C LEU A 330 7.16 2.36 0.72
N THR A 331 6.98 3.67 0.62
CA THR A 331 6.27 4.48 1.61
C THR A 331 4.91 4.94 1.08
N HIS A 332 3.87 4.78 1.89
CA HIS A 332 2.56 5.35 1.62
C HIS A 332 2.58 6.87 1.83
N ASN A 333 2.36 7.64 0.76
CA ASN A 333 2.46 9.10 0.81
C ASN A 333 1.17 9.86 0.47
N SER A 334 0.02 9.21 0.30
CA SER A 334 -1.25 9.95 0.19
C SER A 334 -1.84 10.23 1.57
N THR A 335 -2.62 11.29 1.70
CA THR A 335 -3.47 11.55 2.88
C THR A 335 -4.71 10.64 2.88
N GLY A 336 -4.57 9.42 2.35
CA GLY A 336 -5.66 8.52 2.01
C GLY A 336 -6.35 7.87 3.19
N ILE A 337 -7.04 6.76 2.89
CA ILE A 337 -8.19 6.16 3.60
C ILE A 337 -7.97 5.79 5.08
N SER A 338 -6.73 5.77 5.56
CA SER A 338 -6.40 5.43 6.96
C SER A 338 -5.43 6.41 7.62
N ALA A 339 -5.08 7.50 6.95
CA ALA A 339 -4.16 8.47 7.49
C ALA A 339 -4.75 9.13 8.74
N ASN A 340 -3.97 9.14 9.83
CA ASN A 340 -4.18 10.14 10.86
C ASN A 340 -3.78 11.50 10.24
N LEU A 341 -4.78 12.24 9.76
CA LEU A 341 -4.56 13.52 9.07
C LEU A 341 -3.81 14.51 9.94
N VAL A 342 -3.98 14.47 11.27
CA VAL A 342 -3.24 15.33 12.20
C VAL A 342 -1.76 14.99 12.17
N CYS A 343 -1.41 13.70 12.19
CA CYS A 343 -0.03 13.24 12.11
C CYS A 343 0.58 13.49 10.73
N MET A 344 -0.14 13.14 9.65
CA MET A 344 0.31 13.29 8.27
C MET A 344 0.51 14.74 7.89
N ARG A 345 -0.50 15.57 8.18
CA ARG A 345 -0.39 16.99 7.91
C ARG A 345 0.53 17.63 8.91
N GLY A 346 0.70 17.09 10.12
CA GLY A 346 1.70 17.38 11.17
C GLY A 346 1.41 18.59 12.06
N GLY A 347 0.15 18.88 12.38
CA GLY A 347 -0.35 20.13 12.99
C GLY A 347 0.26 20.66 14.31
N ALA A 348 1.56 20.93 14.36
CA ALA A 348 2.16 21.78 15.39
C ALA A 348 1.72 23.24 15.16
N PRO A 349 1.33 24.00 16.20
CA PRO A 349 1.02 25.42 16.06
C PRO A 349 2.21 26.23 15.57
N ALA A 350 1.95 27.36 14.92
CA ALA A 350 2.98 28.36 14.57
C ALA A 350 3.80 28.86 15.79
N SER A 351 3.28 28.70 17.01
CA SER A 351 3.96 29.03 18.27
C SER A 351 4.88 27.93 18.79
N HIS A 352 4.92 26.75 18.15
CA HIS A 352 5.86 25.70 18.50
C HIS A 352 7.19 26.01 17.78
N PRO A 353 8.30 26.31 18.49
CA PRO A 353 9.55 26.67 17.84
C PRO A 353 10.04 25.49 17.00
N LEU A 354 10.18 25.72 15.68
CA LEU A 354 10.78 24.77 14.74
C LEU A 354 12.26 24.46 15.07
N ASP A 355 12.86 25.27 15.94
CA ASP A 355 14.28 25.20 16.32
C ASP A 355 14.52 24.52 17.67
N ARG A 356 13.57 23.73 18.21
CA ARG A 356 13.87 22.94 19.41
C ARG A 356 14.90 21.88 19.06
N LEU A 357 16.15 22.18 19.43
CA LEU A 357 17.20 21.20 19.70
C LEU A 357 16.60 20.05 20.53
N PRO A 358 17.10 18.81 20.36
CA PRO A 358 16.71 17.72 21.26
C PRO A 358 16.84 18.21 22.71
N PRO A 359 15.89 17.87 23.60
CA PRO A 359 15.91 18.34 24.97
C PRO A 359 17.24 18.05 25.62
N ALA A 360 17.66 18.93 26.55
CA ALA A 360 18.73 18.59 27.46
C ALA A 360 18.38 17.25 28.14
N THR A 361 19.27 16.28 27.99
CA THR A 361 19.14 15.00 28.67
C THR A 361 19.91 15.03 29.98
N ASP A 362 19.41 14.31 30.99
CA ASP A 362 20.16 14.06 32.21
C ASP A 362 21.32 13.07 31.96
N ALA A 363 22.08 12.75 32.99
CA ALA A 363 23.19 11.80 32.89
C ALA A 363 22.78 10.39 32.43
N ALA A 364 21.48 10.06 32.49
CA ALA A 364 20.91 8.78 32.03
C ALA A 364 20.31 8.87 30.61
N GLY A 365 20.49 10.01 29.92
CA GLY A 365 19.92 10.22 28.58
C GLY A 365 18.41 10.50 28.60
N GLN A 366 17.80 10.70 29.77
CA GLN A 366 16.38 11.02 29.87
C GLN A 366 16.15 12.51 29.68
N PRO A 367 15.07 12.93 29.01
CA PRO A 367 14.77 14.35 28.85
C PRO A 367 14.55 14.94 30.26
N VAL A 368 15.26 16.03 30.57
CA VAL A 368 15.04 16.73 31.84
C VAL A 368 13.55 17.15 31.90
N PRO A 369 12.83 16.87 33.00
CA PRO A 369 11.39 17.17 33.09
C PRO A 369 11.07 18.61 32.66
N GLY A 370 10.11 18.78 31.75
CA GLY A 370 9.69 20.07 31.21
C GLY A 370 10.54 20.65 30.07
N THR A 371 11.64 19.99 29.67
CA THR A 371 12.48 20.47 28.56
C THR A 371 12.01 20.04 27.17
N TRP A 372 11.17 18.99 27.11
CA TRP A 372 10.44 18.59 25.92
C TRP A 372 8.99 18.33 26.28
N THR A 373 8.10 18.66 25.35
CA THR A 373 6.65 18.51 25.46
C THR A 373 6.15 17.97 24.15
N TYR A 374 5.32 16.93 24.20
CA TYR A 374 4.76 16.35 22.99
C TYR A 374 3.93 17.39 22.21
N PRO A 375 4.30 17.72 20.95
CA PRO A 375 3.78 18.91 20.26
C PRO A 375 2.29 18.85 19.93
N PHE A 376 1.69 17.65 19.96
CA PHE A 376 0.27 17.44 19.67
C PHE A 376 -0.61 17.40 20.93
N ARG A 377 -0.04 17.61 22.12
CA ARG A 377 -0.78 17.66 23.38
C ARG A 377 -1.54 18.99 23.49
N ASP A 378 -2.84 18.95 23.82
CA ASP A 378 -3.62 20.16 24.11
C ASP A 378 -3.11 20.76 25.45
N PRO A 379 -2.56 22.00 25.47
CA PRO A 379 -2.01 22.58 26.69
C PRO A 379 -3.07 22.80 27.77
N ASP A 380 -4.31 23.06 27.37
CA ASP A 380 -5.43 23.26 28.29
C ASP A 380 -6.02 21.93 28.78
N ARG A 381 -5.77 20.85 28.04
CA ARG A 381 -6.27 19.50 28.31
C ARG A 381 -5.19 18.47 28.00
N PRO A 382 -4.17 18.32 28.86
CA PRO A 382 -2.96 17.55 28.56
C PRO A 382 -3.19 16.05 28.30
N GLY A 383 -4.37 15.52 28.62
CA GLY A 383 -4.77 14.17 28.27
C GLY A 383 -5.43 14.04 26.89
N LEU A 384 -5.55 15.11 26.09
CA LEU A 384 -6.18 15.09 24.77
C LEU A 384 -5.19 15.51 23.68
N HIS A 385 -5.31 14.87 22.52
CA HIS A 385 -4.74 15.40 21.29
C HIS A 385 -5.39 16.75 20.96
N ARG A 386 -4.58 17.70 20.51
CA ARG A 386 -5.08 18.93 19.91
C ARG A 386 -5.91 18.56 18.67
N ARG A 387 -7.19 18.92 18.68
CA ARG A 387 -8.07 18.67 17.53
C ARG A 387 -7.63 19.52 16.35
N TYR A 388 -7.38 18.89 15.22
CA TYR A 388 -7.38 19.59 13.94
C TYR A 388 -8.84 19.87 13.58
N ARG A 389 -9.20 21.14 13.39
CA ARG A 389 -10.53 21.53 12.90
C ARG A 389 -10.41 21.90 11.43
N PRO A 390 -10.87 21.07 10.49
CA PRO A 390 -10.97 21.44 9.08
C PRO A 390 -11.78 22.73 8.95
N GLY A 391 -11.21 23.77 8.34
CA GLY A 391 -11.89 25.06 8.18
C GLY A 391 -11.77 26.04 9.36
N GLN A 392 -11.04 25.71 10.45
CA GLN A 392 -10.32 26.78 11.13
C GLN A 392 -9.24 27.24 10.17
N GLU A 393 -9.59 28.17 9.28
CA GLU A 393 -8.63 28.98 8.57
C GLU A 393 -7.58 29.39 9.59
N VAL A 394 -6.36 28.93 9.35
CA VAL A 394 -5.18 29.62 9.86
C VAL A 394 -5.46 31.09 9.53
N ALA A 395 -5.62 31.92 10.56
CA ALA A 395 -6.28 33.22 10.44
C ALA A 395 -5.84 33.93 9.14
N PRO A 396 -6.74 34.48 8.31
CA PRO A 396 -6.39 34.99 6.99
C PRO A 396 -5.11 35.86 7.05
N GLY A 397 -4.04 35.40 6.38
CA GLY A 397 -2.70 35.99 6.44
C GLY A 397 -1.64 35.18 7.21
N VAL A 398 -2.04 34.14 7.93
CA VAL A 398 -1.14 33.13 8.48
C VAL A 398 -1.17 31.96 7.49
N ALA A 399 -0.11 31.78 6.70
CA ALA A 399 0.04 30.59 5.87
C ALA A 399 -0.17 29.35 6.75
N ASP A 400 -0.73 28.26 6.21
CA ASP A 400 -0.54 26.93 6.82
C ASP A 400 0.94 26.84 7.19
N PRO A 401 1.31 26.84 8.48
CA PRO A 401 2.65 27.23 8.88
C PRO A 401 3.70 26.21 8.46
N ARG A 402 3.29 25.10 7.82
CA ARG A 402 4.19 24.10 7.30
C ARG A 402 4.03 23.93 5.82
N ASP A 403 5.18 23.88 5.20
CA ASP A 403 5.34 23.49 3.83
C ASP A 403 4.92 22.01 3.68
N GLU A 404 4.33 21.62 2.56
CA GLU A 404 4.06 20.21 2.23
C GLU A 404 5.36 19.37 2.28
N SER A 405 6.52 20.04 2.26
CA SER A 405 7.85 19.46 2.49
C SER A 405 8.16 19.03 3.93
N ASP A 406 7.31 19.36 4.91
CA ASP A 406 7.58 19.13 6.35
C ASP A 406 6.68 18.03 6.95
N TRP A 407 5.99 17.29 6.10
CA TRP A 407 5.07 16.22 6.50
C TRP A 407 5.83 14.90 6.71
N THR A 408 5.24 13.95 7.46
CA THR A 408 5.83 12.62 7.67
C THR A 408 6.00 11.82 6.37
N ASN A 409 5.29 12.21 5.31
CA ASN A 409 5.36 11.68 3.95
C ASN A 409 6.11 12.61 2.96
N SER A 410 6.81 13.63 3.45
CA SER A 410 7.48 14.60 2.59
C SER A 410 8.69 14.00 1.85
N PRO A 411 8.97 14.44 0.60
CA PRO A 411 10.14 13.97 -0.12
C PRO A 411 11.45 14.35 0.58
N ALA A 412 11.47 15.49 1.28
CA ALA A 412 12.64 16.00 1.99
C ALA A 412 13.01 15.13 3.19
N ALA A 413 12.05 14.74 4.04
CA ALA A 413 12.32 13.86 5.17
C ALA A 413 12.84 12.49 4.72
N TRP A 414 12.29 11.94 3.62
CA TRP A 414 12.80 10.71 3.02
C TRP A 414 14.20 10.85 2.45
N ALA A 415 14.50 11.96 1.78
CA ALA A 415 15.85 12.23 1.28
C ALA A 415 16.87 12.36 2.43
N GLN A 416 16.49 13.01 3.53
CA GLN A 416 17.33 13.09 4.73
C GLN A 416 17.59 11.70 5.31
N ALA A 417 16.56 10.87 5.51
CA ALA A 417 16.72 9.52 6.01
C ALA A 417 17.62 8.64 5.10
N MET A 418 17.54 8.83 3.77
CA MET A 418 18.45 8.19 2.82
C MET A 418 19.90 8.65 3.02
N GLU A 419 20.13 9.95 3.15
CA GLU A 419 21.47 10.52 3.39
C GLU A 419 22.08 10.04 4.71
N GLU A 420 21.29 9.99 5.77
CA GLU A 420 21.69 9.45 7.08
C GLU A 420 22.05 7.97 6.98
N ALA A 421 21.21 7.15 6.33
CA ALA A 421 21.47 5.72 6.14
C ALA A 421 22.70 5.46 5.24
N ASP A 422 22.92 6.30 4.22
CA ASP A 422 24.05 6.25 3.30
C ASP A 422 25.36 6.67 3.96
N THR A 423 25.31 7.68 4.81
CA THR A 423 26.45 8.11 5.63
C THR A 423 26.81 7.06 6.69
N ALA A 424 25.82 6.45 7.34
CA ALA A 424 26.04 5.45 8.39
C ALA A 424 26.63 4.14 7.84
N ASN A 425 26.32 3.77 6.60
CA ASN A 425 26.76 2.51 5.98
C ASN A 425 27.25 2.75 4.54
N PRO A 426 28.42 3.41 4.34
CA PRO A 426 28.88 3.84 3.02
C PRO A 426 29.39 2.69 2.14
N ALA A 427 29.69 1.52 2.74
CA ALA A 427 30.14 0.34 2.03
C ALA A 427 28.98 -0.49 1.41
N LEU A 428 27.74 -0.22 1.82
CA LEU A 428 26.55 -0.91 1.31
C LEU A 428 25.94 -0.14 0.13
N PRO A 429 25.14 -0.79 -0.75
CA PRO A 429 24.36 -0.11 -1.78
C PRO A 429 23.48 0.98 -1.17
N GLY A 430 23.32 2.11 -1.86
CA GLY A 430 22.51 3.23 -1.36
C GLY A 430 21.05 2.85 -1.12
N LEU A 431 20.43 3.41 -0.07
CA LEU A 431 19.03 3.11 0.27
C LEU A 431 18.10 3.42 -0.91
N LYS A 432 17.17 2.52 -1.23
CA LYS A 432 16.15 2.70 -2.27
C LYS A 432 14.81 3.04 -1.63
N VAL A 433 14.24 4.19 -1.96
CA VAL A 433 12.94 4.65 -1.42
C VAL A 433 11.98 4.96 -2.56
N ILE A 434 10.74 4.50 -2.42
CA ILE A 434 9.67 4.70 -3.39
C ILE A 434 8.53 5.49 -2.74
N LEU A 435 8.28 6.69 -3.26
CA LEU A 435 7.21 7.59 -2.82
C LEU A 435 5.90 7.26 -3.53
N ALA A 436 4.95 6.63 -2.84
CA ALA A 436 3.72 6.13 -3.47
C ALA A 436 2.62 7.19 -3.71
N HIS A 437 1.60 6.81 -4.50
CA HIS A 437 0.38 7.54 -4.86
C HIS A 437 0.59 8.83 -5.63
N PHE A 438 1.80 9.06 -6.12
CA PHE A 438 2.17 10.34 -6.73
C PHE A 438 1.65 11.53 -5.86
N ALA A 439 1.65 11.36 -4.53
CA ALA A 439 0.96 12.13 -3.48
C ALA A 439 0.35 13.51 -3.85
N ASN A 440 -0.85 13.54 -4.43
CA ASN A 440 -1.51 14.80 -4.87
C ASN A 440 -0.59 15.66 -5.76
N ALA A 441 0.08 15.01 -6.70
CA ALA A 441 1.11 15.54 -7.58
C ALA A 441 0.71 16.75 -8.42
N PHE A 442 -0.57 17.09 -8.47
CA PHE A 442 -1.07 18.21 -9.23
C PHE A 442 -2.02 19.04 -8.39
N ALA A 443 -1.95 20.34 -8.60
CA ALA A 443 -2.85 21.31 -8.01
C ALA A 443 -3.50 22.14 -9.11
N VAL A 444 -4.77 22.47 -8.93
CA VAL A 444 -5.45 23.45 -9.77
C VAL A 444 -5.24 24.82 -9.13
N ARG A 445 -4.60 25.75 -9.86
CA ARG A 445 -4.39 27.13 -9.41
C ARG A 445 -4.85 28.11 -10.50
N PRO A 446 -5.43 29.26 -10.16
CA PRO A 446 -5.73 30.28 -11.15
C PRO A 446 -4.44 30.83 -11.75
N ASP A 447 -4.41 31.01 -13.08
CA ASP A 447 -3.35 31.73 -13.77
C ASP A 447 -3.48 33.26 -13.57
N ALA A 448 -2.61 34.04 -14.21
CA ALA A 448 -2.61 35.50 -14.11
C ALA A 448 -3.94 36.16 -14.56
N ALA A 449 -4.75 35.45 -15.34
CA ALA A 449 -6.08 35.89 -15.77
C ALA A 449 -7.21 35.35 -14.87
N GLY A 450 -6.88 34.67 -13.77
CA GLY A 450 -7.85 34.05 -12.87
C GLY A 450 -8.41 32.72 -13.39
N VAL A 451 -7.90 32.18 -14.50
CA VAL A 451 -8.42 30.94 -15.10
C VAL A 451 -7.79 29.74 -14.39
N PRO A 452 -8.58 28.80 -13.85
CA PRO A 452 -8.04 27.59 -13.24
C PRO A 452 -7.17 26.80 -14.23
N ARG A 453 -5.91 26.56 -13.86
CA ARG A 453 -4.94 25.77 -14.61
C ARG A 453 -4.37 24.67 -13.72
N LEU A 454 -4.10 23.54 -14.34
CA LEU A 454 -3.43 22.43 -13.67
C LEU A 454 -1.91 22.68 -13.66
N HIS A 455 -1.29 22.48 -12.50
CA HIS A 455 0.15 22.61 -12.31
C HIS A 455 0.69 21.43 -11.49
N PRO A 456 1.96 21.03 -11.69
CA PRO A 456 2.65 20.17 -10.72
C PRO A 456 2.57 20.79 -9.32
N SER A 457 2.26 19.97 -8.32
CA SER A 457 2.27 20.38 -6.93
C SER A 457 3.70 20.67 -6.46
N ARG A 458 3.81 21.36 -5.32
CA ARG A 458 5.12 21.64 -4.73
C ARG A 458 5.81 20.33 -4.34
N TRP A 459 5.07 19.41 -3.73
CA TRP A 459 5.52 18.06 -3.42
C TRP A 459 6.19 17.36 -4.62
N LEU A 460 5.52 17.36 -5.79
CA LEU A 460 6.07 16.69 -6.98
C LEU A 460 7.33 17.37 -7.49
N MET A 461 7.36 18.71 -7.48
CA MET A 461 8.54 19.47 -7.89
C MET A 461 9.73 19.26 -6.96
N ASP A 462 9.48 19.13 -5.65
CA ASP A 462 10.52 18.82 -4.66
C ASP A 462 11.03 17.40 -4.82
N ALA A 463 10.13 16.41 -5.01
CA ALA A 463 10.52 15.04 -5.33
C ALA A 463 11.38 14.99 -6.61
N ALA A 464 10.95 15.61 -7.71
CA ALA A 464 11.71 15.66 -8.96
C ALA A 464 13.09 16.31 -8.80
N ARG A 465 13.19 17.39 -8.00
CA ARG A 465 14.46 18.06 -7.69
C ARG A 465 15.39 17.14 -6.89
N LEU A 466 14.85 16.46 -5.87
CA LEU A 466 15.61 15.54 -5.03
C LEU A 466 16.10 14.33 -5.81
N MET A 467 15.31 13.77 -6.73
CA MET A 467 15.71 12.67 -7.63
C MET A 467 16.93 12.98 -8.50
N ARG A 468 17.29 14.26 -8.70
CA ARG A 468 18.53 14.65 -9.40
C ARG A 468 19.78 14.35 -8.56
N ARG A 469 19.67 14.43 -7.24
CA ARG A 469 20.75 14.18 -6.26
C ARG A 469 20.67 12.76 -5.72
N GLN A 470 19.46 12.31 -5.37
CA GLN A 470 19.14 11.00 -4.83
C GLN A 470 18.69 10.06 -5.95
N ARG A 471 19.64 9.37 -6.59
CA ARG A 471 19.34 8.47 -7.73
C ARG A 471 18.45 7.29 -7.35
N ASN A 472 18.42 6.93 -6.08
CA ASN A 472 17.62 5.83 -5.54
C ASN A 472 16.29 6.30 -4.90
N LEU A 473 15.87 7.54 -5.15
CA LEU A 473 14.53 8.03 -4.79
C LEU A 473 13.59 7.86 -5.99
N TYR A 474 12.47 7.18 -5.80
CA TYR A 474 11.52 6.85 -6.85
C TYR A 474 10.11 7.31 -6.49
N THR A 475 9.20 7.27 -7.46
CA THR A 475 7.77 7.46 -7.22
C THR A 475 6.95 6.52 -8.12
N ASP A 476 5.70 6.28 -7.75
CA ASP A 476 4.78 5.49 -8.55
C ASP A 476 3.65 6.33 -9.14
N LEU A 477 2.91 5.71 -10.05
CA LEU A 477 1.69 6.25 -10.64
C LEU A 477 0.44 5.66 -10.00
N SER A 478 0.50 5.25 -8.74
CA SER A 478 -0.65 4.62 -8.07
C SER A 478 -1.71 5.67 -7.71
N GLU A 479 -2.99 5.29 -7.68
CA GLU A 479 -4.12 6.16 -7.33
C GLU A 479 -4.33 7.46 -8.17
N VAL A 480 -3.67 7.65 -9.33
CA VAL A 480 -3.80 8.88 -10.16
C VAL A 480 -5.14 9.05 -10.92
N ASN A 481 -6.27 8.72 -10.31
CA ASN A 481 -7.58 8.66 -10.98
C ASN A 481 -8.06 10.01 -11.54
N GLU A 482 -7.58 11.12 -10.99
CA GLU A 482 -7.91 12.47 -11.48
C GLU A 482 -7.46 12.66 -12.93
N PHE A 483 -6.44 11.92 -13.37
CA PHE A 483 -5.96 11.92 -14.75
C PHE A 483 -6.97 11.35 -15.74
N PHE A 484 -7.97 10.62 -15.25
CA PHE A 484 -8.88 9.85 -16.09
C PHE A 484 -10.32 10.31 -15.98
N ALA A 485 -10.59 11.35 -15.20
CA ALA A 485 -11.88 12.04 -15.23
C ALA A 485 -12.09 12.66 -16.64
N PRO A 486 -13.22 12.40 -17.31
CA PRO A 486 -13.46 12.84 -18.69
C PRO A 486 -13.21 14.33 -18.93
N GLU A 487 -13.56 15.17 -17.96
CA GLU A 487 -13.39 16.63 -17.97
C GLU A 487 -11.92 17.08 -17.92
N ASN A 488 -11.02 16.23 -17.43
CA ASN A 488 -9.66 16.61 -17.03
C ASN A 488 -8.56 15.83 -17.76
N ALA A 489 -8.88 14.68 -18.37
CA ALA A 489 -7.89 13.74 -18.87
C ALA A 489 -6.90 14.33 -19.89
N GLY A 490 -7.39 15.22 -20.77
CA GLY A 490 -6.54 15.92 -21.74
C GLY A 490 -5.52 16.86 -21.06
N ALA A 491 -5.95 17.63 -20.06
CA ALA A 491 -5.11 18.59 -19.37
C ALA A 491 -4.06 17.90 -18.50
N TYR A 492 -4.45 16.89 -17.71
CA TYR A 492 -3.52 16.11 -16.88
C TYR A 492 -2.48 15.39 -17.73
N GLY A 493 -2.93 14.69 -18.77
CA GLY A 493 -2.02 13.99 -19.68
C GLY A 493 -1.00 14.92 -20.32
N GLN A 494 -1.40 16.15 -20.68
CA GLN A 494 -0.48 17.13 -21.27
C GLN A 494 0.53 17.66 -20.25
N VAL A 495 0.07 18.15 -19.09
CA VAL A 495 0.97 18.66 -18.03
C VAL A 495 1.95 17.59 -17.58
N PHE A 496 1.51 16.34 -17.47
CA PHE A 496 2.37 15.22 -17.11
C PHE A 496 3.43 14.93 -18.18
N ARG A 497 3.06 14.93 -19.46
CA ARG A 497 4.03 14.76 -20.56
C ARG A 497 5.06 15.89 -20.60
N ASP A 498 4.62 17.13 -20.40
CA ASP A 498 5.51 18.29 -20.37
C ASP A 498 6.50 18.18 -19.21
N LEU A 499 6.02 17.77 -18.03
CA LEU A 499 6.87 17.51 -16.87
C LEU A 499 7.89 16.39 -17.13
N LEU A 500 7.48 15.26 -17.71
CA LEU A 500 8.41 14.17 -18.07
C LEU A 500 9.42 14.60 -19.16
N GLY A 501 9.08 15.59 -19.98
CA GLY A 501 9.98 16.24 -20.93
C GLY A 501 11.03 17.11 -20.23
N ALA A 502 10.60 17.90 -19.25
CA ALA A 502 11.42 18.84 -18.50
C ALA A 502 12.28 18.20 -17.40
N GLU A 503 11.86 17.06 -16.84
CA GLU A 503 12.49 16.41 -15.68
C GLU A 503 13.05 15.00 -16.00
N PRO A 504 14.28 14.89 -16.54
CA PRO A 504 14.89 13.60 -16.87
C PRO A 504 15.06 12.66 -15.67
N ALA A 505 15.23 13.21 -14.46
CA ALA A 505 15.35 12.42 -13.24
C ALA A 505 14.02 11.74 -12.89
N LEU A 506 12.91 12.50 -12.88
CA LEU A 506 11.57 11.96 -12.68
C LEU A 506 11.24 10.88 -13.73
N ARG A 507 11.55 11.16 -15.00
CA ARG A 507 11.32 10.21 -16.10
C ARG A 507 12.00 8.85 -15.91
N ARG A 508 13.19 8.84 -15.30
CA ARG A 508 13.94 7.60 -15.01
C ARG A 508 13.43 6.91 -13.75
N ASN A 509 12.91 7.67 -12.80
CA ASN A 509 12.63 7.23 -11.44
C ASN A 509 11.12 7.05 -11.15
N ILE A 510 10.30 6.93 -12.20
CA ILE A 510 8.87 6.68 -12.09
C ILE A 510 8.52 5.24 -12.50
N MET A 511 7.53 4.68 -11.83
CA MET A 511 7.09 3.29 -12.00
C MET A 511 5.56 3.18 -12.02
N TYR A 512 5.05 2.15 -12.68
CA TYR A 512 3.64 1.81 -12.66
C TYR A 512 3.27 1.11 -11.36
N GLY A 513 2.26 1.65 -10.67
CA GLY A 513 1.55 1.00 -9.57
C GLY A 513 0.07 1.28 -9.73
N SER A 514 -0.80 0.35 -9.31
CA SER A 514 -2.25 0.52 -9.44
C SER A 514 -2.91 1.08 -8.20
N ASP A 515 -2.35 0.80 -7.02
CA ASP A 515 -3.03 0.88 -5.72
C ASP A 515 -4.33 0.05 -5.69
N TRP A 516 -4.35 -1.05 -6.46
CA TRP A 516 -5.58 -1.79 -6.64
C TRP A 516 -6.11 -2.35 -5.33
N HIS A 517 -7.44 -2.35 -5.32
CA HIS A 517 -8.41 -2.50 -4.24
C HIS A 517 -8.78 -1.23 -3.48
N MET A 518 -8.24 -0.07 -3.88
CA MET A 518 -8.68 1.23 -3.35
C MET A 518 -9.88 1.77 -4.13
N PRO A 519 -10.98 2.23 -3.47
CA PRO A 519 -12.21 2.61 -4.18
C PRO A 519 -12.06 3.72 -5.22
N ASN A 520 -11.05 4.58 -5.12
CA ASN A 520 -10.79 5.61 -6.13
C ASN A 520 -10.30 4.97 -7.46
N THR A 521 -9.49 3.91 -7.39
CA THR A 521 -9.03 3.13 -8.56
C THR A 521 -10.17 2.37 -9.26
N ALA A 522 -11.31 2.23 -8.58
CA ALA A 522 -12.50 1.59 -9.12
C ALA A 522 -13.13 2.36 -10.27
N LEU A 523 -12.89 3.67 -10.40
CA LEU A 523 -13.40 4.47 -11.51
C LEU A 523 -12.75 4.10 -12.85
N ALA A 524 -11.49 3.67 -12.83
CA ALA A 524 -10.80 3.22 -14.03
C ALA A 524 -10.92 1.70 -14.25
N GLY A 525 -11.09 0.91 -13.19
CA GLY A 525 -11.30 -0.53 -13.27
C GLY A 525 -10.21 -1.24 -14.09
N ALA A 526 -10.59 -2.20 -14.93
CA ALA A 526 -9.67 -2.94 -15.80
C ALA A 526 -8.93 -2.06 -16.82
N SER A 527 -9.43 -0.86 -17.11
CA SER A 527 -8.81 0.06 -18.08
C SER A 527 -7.62 0.83 -17.50
N TYR A 528 -7.40 0.80 -16.17
CA TYR A 528 -6.39 1.63 -15.51
C TYR A 528 -4.97 1.50 -16.09
N PRO A 529 -4.41 0.29 -16.32
CA PRO A 529 -3.08 0.18 -16.93
C PRO A 529 -3.03 0.80 -18.33
N GLY A 530 -4.04 0.56 -19.17
CA GLY A 530 -4.10 1.12 -20.52
C GLY A 530 -4.24 2.64 -20.52
N LYS A 531 -4.96 3.19 -19.54
CA LYS A 531 -5.06 4.63 -19.32
C LYS A 531 -3.72 5.24 -18.93
N VAL A 532 -2.96 4.62 -18.03
CA VAL A 532 -1.58 5.02 -17.71
C VAL A 532 -0.67 4.92 -18.95
N GLU A 533 -0.75 3.83 -19.72
CA GLU A 533 0.05 3.67 -20.94
C GLU A 533 -0.22 4.76 -21.97
N SER A 534 -1.46 5.25 -22.06
CA SER A 534 -1.88 6.27 -23.04
C SER A 534 -1.34 7.68 -22.76
N ILE A 535 -0.97 7.98 -21.52
CA ILE A 535 -0.37 9.26 -21.14
C ILE A 535 1.16 9.23 -21.15
N LEU A 536 1.77 8.03 -21.21
CA LEU A 536 3.22 7.85 -21.24
C LEU A 536 3.79 7.96 -22.67
N PRO A 537 4.89 8.70 -22.88
CA PRO A 537 5.63 8.64 -24.14
C PRO A 537 6.10 7.22 -24.47
N ASP A 538 5.95 6.78 -25.73
CA ASP A 538 6.29 5.42 -26.18
C ASP A 538 7.69 4.97 -25.75
N ARG A 539 8.67 5.88 -25.88
CA ARG A 539 10.08 5.61 -25.55
C ARG A 539 10.35 5.22 -24.10
N ILE A 540 9.50 5.63 -23.15
CA ILE A 540 9.69 5.32 -21.73
C ILE A 540 8.69 4.30 -21.20
N ARG A 541 7.60 4.04 -21.94
CA ARG A 541 6.51 3.17 -21.50
C ARG A 541 7.03 1.80 -20.99
N PRO A 542 7.93 1.07 -21.68
CA PRO A 542 8.42 -0.21 -21.17
C PRO A 542 9.18 -0.11 -19.84
N ALA A 543 9.93 0.98 -19.63
CA ALA A 543 10.65 1.21 -18.38
C ALA A 543 9.66 1.48 -17.24
N VAL A 544 8.71 2.41 -17.43
CA VAL A 544 7.72 2.76 -16.40
C VAL A 544 6.81 1.58 -16.07
N MET A 545 6.34 0.85 -17.08
CA MET A 545 5.38 -0.25 -16.90
C MET A 545 5.99 -1.52 -16.28
N GLY A 546 7.32 -1.63 -16.16
CA GLY A 546 7.94 -2.76 -15.47
C GLY A 546 9.45 -2.80 -15.46
N GLY A 547 10.13 -2.23 -16.47
CA GLY A 547 11.60 -2.26 -16.56
C GLY A 547 12.32 -1.60 -15.38
N THR A 548 11.80 -0.48 -14.86
CA THR A 548 12.32 0.22 -13.69
C THR A 548 12.03 -0.57 -12.41
N ALA A 549 10.82 -1.12 -12.25
CA ALA A 549 10.48 -1.95 -11.09
C ALA A 549 11.35 -3.22 -11.03
N ALA A 550 11.59 -3.88 -12.16
CA ALA A 550 12.45 -5.06 -12.23
C ALA A 550 13.87 -4.77 -11.71
N GLU A 551 14.39 -3.57 -11.99
CA GLU A 551 15.69 -3.11 -11.50
C GLU A 551 15.65 -2.80 -9.99
N VAL A 552 14.70 -1.96 -9.57
CA VAL A 552 14.61 -1.46 -8.20
C VAL A 552 14.41 -2.59 -7.19
N PHE A 553 13.56 -3.57 -7.51
CA PHE A 553 13.29 -4.73 -6.66
C PHE A 553 14.31 -5.88 -6.84
N GLY A 554 15.31 -5.71 -7.72
CA GLY A 554 16.37 -6.70 -7.93
C GLY A 554 15.89 -8.02 -8.53
N LEU A 555 14.95 -7.96 -9.46
CA LEU A 555 14.34 -9.12 -10.11
C LEU A 555 15.13 -9.65 -11.31
N ARG A 556 16.13 -8.89 -11.78
CA ARG A 556 17.02 -9.27 -12.88
C ARG A 556 18.04 -10.33 -12.46
N SER A 557 18.53 -11.08 -13.44
CA SER A 557 19.65 -12.01 -13.23
C SER A 557 20.86 -11.30 -12.60
N GLY A 558 21.52 -11.98 -11.65
CA GLY A 558 22.68 -11.47 -10.92
C GLY A 558 22.36 -10.64 -9.67
N HIS A 559 21.12 -10.21 -9.46
CA HIS A 559 20.74 -9.44 -8.26
C HIS A 559 20.51 -10.35 -7.05
N GLN A 560 20.71 -9.81 -5.84
CA GLN A 560 20.55 -10.57 -4.59
C GLN A 560 19.12 -11.06 -4.39
N THR A 561 18.11 -10.20 -4.64
CA THR A 561 16.70 -10.57 -4.51
C THR A 561 16.33 -11.73 -5.43
N ARG A 562 16.78 -11.68 -6.69
CA ARG A 562 16.62 -12.78 -7.64
C ARG A 562 17.20 -14.11 -7.13
N ALA A 563 18.39 -14.09 -6.55
CA ALA A 563 19.01 -15.28 -5.95
C ALA A 563 18.23 -15.79 -4.73
N ARG A 564 17.67 -14.90 -3.89
CA ARG A 564 16.79 -15.29 -2.77
C ARG A 564 15.50 -15.94 -3.26
N LEU A 565 14.86 -15.37 -4.29
CA LEU A 565 13.66 -15.94 -4.90
C LEU A 565 13.93 -17.32 -5.49
N ALA A 566 15.07 -17.54 -6.15
CA ALA A 566 15.44 -18.84 -6.68
C ALA A 566 15.46 -19.93 -5.59
N ARG A 567 16.09 -19.63 -4.44
CA ARG A 567 16.10 -20.53 -3.28
C ARG A 567 14.71 -20.74 -2.68
N PHE A 568 13.93 -19.66 -2.57
CA PHE A 568 12.57 -19.73 -2.04
C PHE A 568 11.65 -20.62 -2.88
N PHE A 569 11.71 -20.50 -4.21
CA PHE A 569 10.89 -21.33 -5.09
C PHE A 569 11.39 -22.78 -5.15
N ASP A 570 12.70 -23.01 -5.04
CA ASP A 570 13.30 -24.35 -5.01
C ASP A 570 12.97 -25.12 -3.71
N ASP A 571 13.15 -24.48 -2.54
CA ASP A 571 12.93 -25.10 -1.22
C ASP A 571 12.16 -24.15 -0.28
N PRO A 572 10.84 -23.98 -0.48
CA PRO A 572 10.05 -23.00 0.28
C PRO A 572 9.92 -23.40 1.75
N PRO A 573 10.38 -22.56 2.71
CA PRO A 573 10.25 -22.86 4.12
C PRO A 573 8.83 -22.61 4.66
N LEU A 574 8.61 -23.02 5.90
CA LEU A 574 7.48 -22.64 6.73
C LEU A 574 7.87 -21.46 7.63
N ILE A 575 6.85 -20.78 8.16
CA ILE A 575 7.05 -19.60 9.03
C ILE A 575 7.75 -19.94 10.36
N ASP A 576 7.72 -21.20 10.77
CA ASP A 576 8.39 -21.72 11.96
C ASP A 576 9.83 -22.21 11.67
N GLY A 577 10.36 -21.93 10.47
CA GLY A 577 11.70 -22.37 10.07
C GLY A 577 11.77 -23.79 9.52
N THR A 578 10.70 -24.58 9.62
CA THR A 578 10.72 -25.96 9.12
C THR A 578 10.61 -26.00 7.60
N ARG A 579 11.33 -26.92 6.93
CA ARG A 579 11.22 -27.08 5.48
C ARG A 579 9.91 -27.73 5.09
N ARG A 580 9.32 -27.32 3.97
CA ARG A 580 8.16 -28.02 3.40
C ARG A 580 8.59 -29.34 2.77
N ARG A 581 7.61 -30.22 2.52
CA ARG A 581 7.83 -31.41 1.69
C ARG A 581 8.25 -30.97 0.28
N PRO A 582 9.16 -31.70 -0.41
CA PRO A 582 9.66 -31.35 -1.75
C PRO A 582 8.58 -31.17 -2.82
N SER A 583 7.37 -31.70 -2.60
CA SER A 583 6.24 -31.63 -3.53
C SER A 583 5.68 -30.23 -3.79
N ILE A 584 6.21 -29.19 -3.12
CA ILE A 584 5.79 -27.78 -3.30
C ILE A 584 6.90 -26.94 -3.94
N SER A 585 8.06 -27.55 -4.27
CA SER A 585 9.09 -26.89 -5.07
C SER A 585 8.53 -26.44 -6.42
N LEU A 586 8.96 -25.27 -6.86
CA LEU A 586 8.57 -24.67 -8.12
C LEU A 586 9.86 -24.34 -8.89
N PRO A 587 10.22 -25.15 -9.92
CA PRO A 587 11.35 -24.83 -10.76
C PRO A 587 11.26 -23.41 -11.32
N THR A 588 12.38 -22.72 -11.49
CA THR A 588 12.32 -21.36 -12.02
C THR A 588 11.87 -21.30 -13.49
N THR A 589 12.08 -22.38 -14.25
CA THR A 589 11.57 -22.57 -15.62
C THR A 589 10.04 -22.58 -15.70
N ASP A 590 9.39 -22.78 -14.56
CA ASP A 590 7.94 -22.85 -14.42
C ASP A 590 7.32 -21.46 -14.13
N ILE A 591 8.16 -20.44 -13.93
CA ILE A 591 7.78 -19.05 -13.64
C ILE A 591 7.87 -18.23 -14.94
N GLY A 592 6.73 -17.86 -15.51
CA GLY A 592 6.66 -17.32 -16.88
C GLY A 592 7.37 -15.97 -17.12
N TRP A 593 7.72 -15.23 -16.08
CA TRP A 593 8.50 -13.99 -16.21
C TRP A 593 9.99 -14.19 -15.96
N TRP A 594 10.42 -15.38 -15.52
CA TRP A 594 11.78 -15.63 -15.05
C TRP A 594 12.79 -15.32 -16.16
N ASP A 595 12.77 -16.03 -17.28
CA ASP A 595 13.79 -15.85 -18.32
C ASP A 595 13.66 -14.52 -19.11
N ARG A 596 12.61 -13.74 -18.84
CA ARG A 596 12.37 -12.42 -19.45
C ARG A 596 13.05 -11.26 -18.71
N LEU A 597 13.60 -11.50 -17.50
CA LEU A 597 14.32 -10.52 -16.65
C LEU A 597 15.72 -10.98 -16.29
#